data_AF-A0A8T3MSD5-F1
#
_entry.id   AF-A0A8T3MSD5-F1
#
_cell.length_a   1.000
_cell.length_b   1.000
_cell.length_c   1.000
_cell.angle_alpha   90.00
_cell.angle_beta   90.00
_cell.angle_gamma   90.00
#
_symmetry.space_group_name_H-M   'P 1'
#
loop_
_entity.id
_entity.type
_entity.pdbx_description
1 polymer ?
#
loop_
_entity_poly.entity_id
_entity_poly.type
_entity_poly.pdbx_seq_one_letter_code
_entity_poly.pdbx_strand_id
1 'polypeptide(L)'
;MDGRVLHVNISPGGVPKLPVEGAWVGRQGFDGDAHDHDDLHGGPHRAVCLFATEAIERVRADGHLGVGPGSVGENLTTEGIELSLLEVGTRLAIGEEVVLEISGPTNPCDVIKGAFTRGKSGRISILLHPEDSRMYTRVIHDGTVRPGDAIRILEPLECTDAAVHQELDVLDAVERDTWLAMWRAAAEAGFDVRVLVAGDMAGAASPELPGSVFNRVFGMRQIPIHRPRMEALFREAGTVGWLVAGLDDPDFAGSVPEWPVGVHVGPVERVLTRIDDVAASPSVIGLEIRHVDPANARDVNRWADLFVTGFAIEEPMAAAWRRFNPILVRTRSYHQYIGSLDGRDIAASALFTRRRVGWL
;
A
#
# COMPACT_ATOMS: atom_id res chain seq x y z
N MET A 1 1.36 -24.13 -24.13
CA MET A 1 0.80 -22.81 -24.45
C MET A 1 -0.52 -22.79 -23.74
N ASP A 2 -0.63 -21.92 -22.75
CA ASP A 2 -1.75 -21.95 -21.81
C ASP A 2 -2.77 -20.88 -22.20
N GLY A 3 -2.31 -19.81 -22.86
CA GLY A 3 -3.17 -18.79 -23.46
C GLY A 3 -2.47 -17.95 -24.51
N ARG A 4 -3.09 -16.82 -24.87
CA ARG A 4 -2.52 -15.81 -25.76
C ARG A 4 -3.00 -14.40 -25.44
N VAL A 5 -2.26 -13.40 -25.91
CA VAL A 5 -2.69 -12.00 -25.95
C VAL A 5 -3.65 -11.82 -27.12
N LEU A 6 -4.84 -11.30 -26.87
CA LEU A 6 -5.81 -10.91 -27.91
C LEU A 6 -5.66 -9.45 -28.32
N HIS A 7 -5.47 -8.56 -27.33
CA HIS A 7 -5.33 -7.13 -27.56
C HIS A 7 -4.24 -6.56 -26.67
N VAL A 8 -3.46 -5.64 -27.25
CA VAL A 8 -2.58 -4.72 -26.53
C VAL A 8 -3.26 -3.37 -26.59
N ASN A 9 -3.59 -2.80 -25.43
CA ASN A 9 -4.39 -1.58 -25.30
C ASN A 9 -3.58 -0.52 -24.55
N ILE A 10 -3.54 0.70 -25.10
CA ILE A 10 -2.80 1.84 -24.54
C ILE A 10 -3.69 3.08 -24.54
N SER A 11 -3.50 3.96 -23.55
CA SER A 11 -4.08 5.30 -23.56
C SER A 11 -3.06 6.32 -23.06
N PRO A 12 -2.98 7.52 -23.67
CA PRO A 12 -2.21 8.64 -23.12
C PRO A 12 -2.85 9.25 -21.85
N GLY A 13 -3.93 8.64 -21.33
CA GLY A 13 -4.63 9.02 -20.11
C GLY A 13 -6.06 8.44 -20.07
N GLY A 14 -6.46 7.89 -18.93
CA GLY A 14 -7.85 7.45 -18.70
C GLY A 14 -8.27 6.16 -19.40
N VAL A 15 -9.60 6.01 -19.56
CA VAL A 15 -10.26 4.85 -20.21
C VAL A 15 -11.28 5.35 -21.24
N PRO A 16 -11.55 4.60 -22.33
CA PRO A 16 -10.99 3.29 -22.68
C PRO A 16 -9.54 3.38 -23.17
N LYS A 17 -8.75 2.33 -22.91
CA LYS A 17 -7.48 2.10 -23.60
C LYS A 17 -7.76 1.54 -24.99
N LEU A 18 -7.05 2.00 -26.01
CA LEU A 18 -7.31 1.67 -27.40
C LEU A 18 -6.32 0.62 -27.93
N PRO A 19 -6.75 -0.29 -28.81
CA PRO A 19 -5.90 -1.36 -29.32
C PRO A 19 -4.76 -0.82 -30.20
N VAL A 20 -3.57 -1.41 -30.06
CA VAL A 20 -2.39 -1.16 -30.88
C VAL A 20 -1.83 -2.48 -31.44
N GLU A 21 -1.02 -2.39 -32.49
CA GLU A 21 -0.40 -3.57 -33.14
C GLU A 21 0.70 -4.21 -32.27
N GLY A 22 1.19 -3.47 -31.29
CA GLY A 22 2.20 -3.92 -30.33
C GLY A 22 2.86 -2.74 -29.65
N ALA A 23 3.47 -2.99 -28.50
CA ALA A 23 4.15 -1.96 -27.74
C ALA A 23 5.27 -2.54 -26.88
N TRP A 24 6.28 -1.71 -26.64
CA TRP A 24 7.34 -2.03 -25.70
C TRP A 24 6.82 -1.85 -24.27
N VAL A 25 7.18 -2.78 -23.39
CA VAL A 25 6.82 -2.79 -21.98
C VAL A 25 8.07 -2.94 -21.13
N GLY A 26 8.22 -2.05 -20.15
CA GLY A 26 9.32 -2.04 -19.21
C GLY A 26 8.86 -1.94 -17.77
N ARG A 27 9.81 -1.71 -16.85
CA ARG A 27 9.56 -1.67 -15.40
C ARG A 27 8.40 -0.76 -14.98
N GLN A 28 8.11 0.31 -15.72
CA GLN A 28 7.05 1.28 -15.40
C GLN A 28 5.72 1.04 -16.15
N GLY A 29 5.66 0.05 -17.05
CA GLY A 29 4.50 -0.23 -17.90
C GLY A 29 4.80 -0.10 -19.38
N PHE A 30 3.74 0.05 -20.19
CA PHE A 30 3.82 0.19 -21.64
C PHE A 30 4.22 1.61 -22.07
N ASP A 31 5.07 1.71 -23.08
CA ASP A 31 5.40 2.99 -23.71
C ASP A 31 4.18 3.65 -24.33
N GLY A 32 3.98 4.94 -24.02
CA GLY A 32 2.82 5.71 -24.48
C GLY A 32 1.55 5.51 -23.65
N ASP A 33 1.60 4.66 -22.61
CA ASP A 33 0.51 4.50 -21.66
C ASP A 33 0.67 5.46 -20.47
N ALA A 34 -0.42 6.12 -20.07
CA ALA A 34 -0.48 6.99 -18.91
C ALA A 34 -1.78 6.78 -18.13
N HIS A 35 -1.85 7.32 -16.91
CA HIS A 35 -3.03 7.22 -16.05
C HIS A 35 -3.46 8.60 -15.57
N ASP A 36 -4.76 8.89 -15.60
CA ASP A 36 -5.30 10.15 -15.07
C ASP A 36 -5.29 10.18 -13.53
N HIS A 37 -5.08 9.02 -12.90
CA HIS A 37 -5.06 8.81 -11.45
C HIS A 37 -3.81 8.02 -11.07
N ASP A 38 -2.63 8.54 -11.41
CA ASP A 38 -1.33 7.94 -11.10
C ASP A 38 -1.15 7.72 -9.58
N ASP A 39 -1.92 8.43 -8.73
CA ASP A 39 -1.89 8.26 -7.28
C ASP A 39 -2.53 6.93 -6.79
N LEU A 40 -3.26 6.23 -7.66
CA LEU A 40 -3.90 4.94 -7.40
C LEU A 40 -3.45 3.85 -8.39
N HIS A 41 -2.99 4.23 -9.57
CA HIS A 41 -2.66 3.32 -10.67
C HIS A 41 -1.22 3.54 -11.15
N GLY A 42 -0.61 2.50 -11.71
CA GLY A 42 0.75 2.54 -12.20
C GLY A 42 1.81 2.31 -11.11
N GLY A 43 3.07 2.58 -11.49
CA GLY A 43 4.25 2.20 -10.71
C GLY A 43 4.68 0.75 -10.96
N PRO A 44 5.88 0.37 -10.49
CA PRO A 44 6.51 -0.90 -10.88
C PRO A 44 5.75 -2.15 -10.42
N HIS A 45 4.91 -2.02 -9.38
CA HIS A 45 4.05 -3.10 -8.88
C HIS A 45 2.74 -3.25 -9.65
N ARG A 46 2.32 -2.24 -10.42
CA ARG A 46 1.05 -2.21 -11.17
C ARG A 46 1.31 -1.79 -12.62
N ALA A 47 2.43 -2.26 -13.17
CA ALA A 47 2.97 -1.83 -14.45
C ALA A 47 2.07 -2.23 -15.62
N VAL A 48 1.46 -3.42 -15.57
CA VAL A 48 0.57 -3.92 -16.62
C VAL A 48 -0.71 -4.46 -16.00
N CYS A 49 -1.85 -4.04 -16.53
CA CYS A 49 -3.17 -4.55 -16.14
C CYS A 49 -3.64 -5.59 -17.18
N LEU A 50 -4.04 -6.77 -16.72
CA LEU A 50 -4.56 -7.87 -17.53
C LEU A 50 -6.06 -8.06 -17.31
N PHE A 51 -6.78 -8.44 -18.36
CA PHE A 51 -8.16 -8.94 -18.25
C PHE A 51 -8.41 -10.11 -19.21
N ALA A 52 -9.09 -11.15 -18.74
CA ALA A 52 -9.42 -12.31 -19.56
C ALA A 52 -10.69 -12.04 -20.40
N THR A 53 -10.70 -12.46 -21.65
CA THR A 53 -11.87 -12.33 -22.52
C THR A 53 -13.05 -13.15 -22.01
N GLU A 54 -12.77 -14.27 -21.35
CA GLU A 54 -13.76 -15.12 -20.69
C GLU A 54 -14.52 -14.33 -19.60
N ALA A 55 -13.81 -13.52 -18.82
CA ALA A 55 -14.41 -12.64 -17.83
C ALA A 55 -15.22 -11.51 -18.49
N ILE A 56 -14.71 -10.91 -19.57
CA ILE A 56 -15.45 -9.91 -20.36
C ILE A 56 -16.78 -10.51 -20.85
N GLU A 57 -16.77 -11.72 -21.39
CA GLU A 57 -17.95 -12.40 -21.90
C GLU A 57 -18.98 -12.67 -20.80
N ARG A 58 -18.56 -13.17 -19.63
CA ARG A 58 -19.42 -13.35 -18.45
C ARG A 58 -20.05 -12.04 -18.00
N VAL A 59 -19.27 -10.97 -17.91
CA VAL A 59 -19.75 -9.63 -17.52
C VAL A 59 -20.75 -9.07 -18.54
N ARG A 60 -20.52 -9.28 -19.84
CA ARG A 60 -21.46 -8.89 -20.90
C ARG A 60 -22.75 -9.69 -20.85
N ALA A 61 -22.67 -11.00 -20.55
CA ALA A 61 -23.85 -11.86 -20.39
C ALA A 61 -24.76 -11.40 -19.24
N ASP A 62 -24.19 -10.78 -18.21
CA ASP A 62 -24.94 -10.14 -17.11
C ASP A 62 -25.57 -8.78 -17.49
N GLY A 63 -25.45 -8.37 -18.75
CA GLY A 63 -26.08 -7.18 -19.31
C GLY A 63 -25.21 -5.92 -19.26
N HIS A 64 -23.91 -6.04 -18.96
CA HIS A 64 -22.94 -4.94 -19.01
C HIS A 64 -22.29 -4.83 -20.41
N LEU A 65 -23.09 -4.51 -21.43
CA LEU A 65 -22.68 -4.53 -22.83
C LEU A 65 -21.59 -3.50 -23.22
N GLY A 66 -21.30 -2.54 -22.35
CA GLY A 66 -20.21 -1.58 -22.52
C GLY A 66 -18.83 -2.13 -22.16
N VAL A 67 -18.77 -3.31 -21.52
CA VAL A 67 -17.51 -3.98 -21.19
C VAL A 67 -17.00 -4.76 -22.41
N GLY A 68 -15.76 -4.48 -22.78
CA GLY A 68 -15.02 -5.09 -23.89
C GLY A 68 -13.51 -4.82 -23.75
N PRO A 69 -12.69 -5.27 -24.71
CA PRO A 69 -11.25 -5.02 -24.70
C PRO A 69 -10.91 -3.53 -24.52
N GLY A 70 -10.02 -3.22 -23.58
CA GLY A 70 -9.56 -1.89 -23.20
C GLY A 70 -10.58 -1.00 -22.47
N SER A 71 -11.87 -1.38 -22.47
CA SER A 71 -12.96 -0.55 -21.94
C SER A 71 -12.85 -0.27 -20.44
N VAL A 72 -12.22 -1.18 -19.71
CA VAL A 72 -12.04 -1.11 -18.26
C VAL A 72 -10.56 -0.89 -17.91
N GLY A 73 -9.77 -0.36 -18.85
CA GLY A 73 -8.42 0.11 -18.62
C GLY A 73 -7.36 -0.99 -18.44
N GLU A 74 -7.64 -2.22 -18.86
CA GLU A 74 -6.61 -3.23 -19.00
C GLU A 74 -5.68 -2.91 -20.18
N ASN A 75 -4.39 -3.19 -20.02
CA ASN A 75 -3.41 -3.10 -21.10
C ASN A 75 -3.42 -4.36 -21.98
N LEU A 76 -3.60 -5.53 -21.37
CA LEU A 76 -3.56 -6.79 -22.09
C LEU A 76 -4.89 -7.53 -21.91
N THR A 77 -5.64 -7.65 -23.00
CA THR A 77 -6.78 -8.57 -23.04
C THR A 77 -6.26 -9.94 -23.47
N THR A 78 -6.54 -10.98 -22.69
CA THR A 78 -5.99 -12.33 -22.88
C THR A 78 -7.08 -13.37 -23.12
N GLU A 79 -6.70 -14.55 -23.58
CA GLU A 79 -7.57 -15.71 -23.75
C GLU A 79 -6.84 -16.99 -23.34
N GLY A 80 -7.59 -17.96 -22.82
CA GLY A 80 -7.16 -19.31 -22.49
C GLY A 80 -6.73 -19.49 -21.03
N ILE A 81 -6.66 -18.39 -20.27
CA ILE A 81 -6.14 -18.37 -18.90
C ILE A 81 -7.13 -17.67 -17.97
N GLU A 82 -7.56 -18.37 -16.92
CA GLU A 82 -8.33 -17.80 -15.82
C GLU A 82 -7.40 -17.00 -14.88
N LEU A 83 -6.96 -15.83 -15.36
CA LEU A 83 -5.92 -14.99 -14.74
C LEU A 83 -6.17 -14.67 -13.27
N SER A 84 -7.42 -14.39 -12.92
CA SER A 84 -7.84 -13.96 -11.58
C SER A 84 -7.79 -15.06 -10.53
N LEU A 85 -7.69 -16.32 -10.97
CA LEU A 85 -7.52 -17.49 -10.12
C LEU A 85 -6.05 -17.86 -9.91
N LEU A 86 -5.12 -17.15 -10.55
CA LEU A 86 -3.69 -17.34 -10.35
C LEU A 86 -3.23 -16.71 -9.03
N GLU A 87 -2.29 -17.37 -8.36
CA GLU A 87 -1.70 -16.85 -7.13
C GLU A 87 -0.79 -15.65 -7.41
N VAL A 88 -0.73 -14.71 -6.47
CA VAL A 88 0.27 -13.63 -6.48
C VAL A 88 1.67 -14.24 -6.49
N GLY A 89 2.54 -13.72 -7.35
CA GLY A 89 3.86 -14.29 -7.63
C GLY A 89 3.90 -15.24 -8.83
N THR A 90 2.75 -15.65 -9.38
CA THR A 90 2.73 -16.44 -10.62
C THR A 90 3.38 -15.66 -11.76
N ARG A 91 4.32 -16.29 -12.47
CA ARG A 91 5.03 -15.66 -13.59
C ARG A 91 4.46 -16.13 -14.93
N LEU A 92 4.29 -15.18 -15.85
CA LEU A 92 3.75 -15.36 -17.18
C LEU A 92 4.82 -14.98 -18.20
N ALA A 93 5.30 -15.94 -18.99
CA ALA A 93 6.10 -15.65 -20.17
C ALA A 93 5.17 -15.30 -21.34
N ILE A 94 5.41 -14.14 -21.97
CA ILE A 94 4.62 -13.63 -23.09
C ILE A 94 5.55 -13.45 -24.29
N GLY A 95 5.20 -14.11 -25.40
CA GLY A 95 6.02 -14.09 -26.60
C GLY A 95 7.40 -14.71 -26.37
N GLU A 96 8.45 -14.06 -26.88
CA GLU A 96 9.82 -14.56 -26.83
C GLU A 96 10.61 -14.06 -25.60
N GLU A 97 10.36 -12.83 -25.17
CA GLU A 97 11.26 -12.11 -24.24
C GLU A 97 10.58 -11.69 -22.93
N VAL A 98 9.29 -11.34 -22.96
CA VAL A 98 8.62 -10.66 -21.84
C VAL A 98 8.26 -11.65 -20.73
N VAL A 99 8.57 -11.29 -19.49
CA VAL A 99 8.12 -12.02 -18.30
C VAL A 99 7.39 -11.06 -17.37
N LEU A 100 6.13 -11.38 -17.06
CA LEU A 100 5.31 -10.66 -16.10
C LEU A 100 5.14 -11.49 -14.82
N GLU A 101 4.99 -10.84 -13.68
CA GLU A 101 4.66 -11.49 -12.40
C GLU A 101 3.36 -10.92 -11.83
N ILE A 102 2.37 -11.77 -11.54
CA ILE A 102 1.10 -11.38 -10.92
C ILE A 102 1.37 -10.70 -9.59
N SER A 103 0.98 -9.43 -9.47
CA SER A 103 1.20 -8.63 -8.26
C SER A 103 -0.05 -8.46 -7.40
N GLY A 104 -1.23 -8.66 -7.98
CA GLY A 104 -2.49 -8.65 -7.22
C GLY A 104 -3.69 -8.22 -8.05
N PRO A 105 -4.89 -8.23 -7.43
CA PRO A 105 -6.12 -7.82 -8.11
C PRO A 105 -6.23 -6.32 -8.31
N THR A 106 -6.87 -5.92 -9.41
CA THR A 106 -7.16 -4.52 -9.72
C THR A 106 -8.56 -4.15 -9.25
N ASN A 107 -8.63 -3.34 -8.19
CA ASN A 107 -9.91 -2.87 -7.67
C ASN A 107 -10.72 -2.10 -8.73
N PRO A 108 -12.05 -2.29 -8.79
CA PRO A 108 -12.92 -1.44 -9.59
C PRO A 108 -12.85 0.02 -9.11
N CYS A 109 -12.81 0.96 -10.05
CA CYS A 109 -12.75 2.40 -9.75
C CYS A 109 -13.93 3.15 -10.38
N ASP A 110 -14.04 4.44 -10.06
CA ASP A 110 -15.12 5.29 -10.56
C ASP A 110 -14.99 5.58 -12.06
N VAL A 111 -13.77 5.66 -12.56
CA VAL A 111 -13.43 5.97 -13.95
C VAL A 111 -14.03 4.95 -14.93
N ILE A 112 -14.16 3.68 -14.52
CA ILE A 112 -14.70 2.61 -15.38
C ILE A 112 -16.21 2.46 -15.29
N LYS A 113 -16.92 3.21 -14.42
CA LYS A 113 -18.37 3.04 -14.21
C LYS A 113 -19.18 3.21 -15.49
N GLY A 114 -18.71 4.03 -16.43
CA GLY A 114 -19.37 4.24 -17.73
C GLY A 114 -19.51 2.97 -18.57
N ALA A 115 -18.61 1.99 -18.42
CA ALA A 115 -18.68 0.71 -19.12
C ALA A 115 -19.76 -0.23 -18.56
N PHE A 116 -20.25 0.03 -17.33
CA PHE A 116 -21.18 -0.84 -16.63
C PHE A 116 -22.59 -0.27 -16.62
N THR A 117 -23.57 -1.10 -16.99
CA THR A 117 -25.00 -0.82 -16.77
C THR A 117 -25.28 -0.36 -15.34
N ARG A 118 -25.86 0.85 -15.21
CA ARG A 118 -26.12 1.55 -13.94
C ARG A 118 -24.88 1.80 -13.07
N GLY A 119 -23.69 1.86 -13.67
CA GLY A 119 -22.44 2.14 -12.96
C GLY A 119 -21.97 1.05 -12.00
N LYS A 120 -22.45 -0.19 -12.13
CA LYS A 120 -22.15 -1.30 -11.22
C LYS A 120 -20.78 -1.96 -11.49
N SER A 121 -19.70 -1.18 -11.42
CA SER A 121 -18.33 -1.68 -11.66
C SER A 121 -17.86 -2.72 -10.63
N GLY A 122 -18.51 -2.82 -9.46
CA GLY A 122 -18.27 -3.89 -8.48
C GLY A 122 -18.42 -5.32 -9.03
N ARG A 123 -19.05 -5.49 -10.19
CA ARG A 123 -19.20 -6.78 -10.87
C ARG A 123 -17.87 -7.45 -11.22
N ILE A 124 -16.79 -6.69 -11.42
CA ILE A 124 -15.44 -7.22 -11.67
C ILE A 124 -14.53 -7.17 -10.43
N SER A 125 -15.13 -7.07 -9.23
CA SER A 125 -14.39 -7.12 -7.97
C SER A 125 -14.03 -8.56 -7.63
N ILE A 126 -12.75 -8.82 -7.35
CA ILE A 126 -12.30 -10.14 -6.89
C ILE A 126 -13.00 -10.62 -5.62
N LEU A 127 -13.51 -9.70 -4.78
CA LEU A 127 -14.22 -10.04 -3.54
C LEU A 127 -15.65 -10.53 -3.77
N LEU A 128 -16.25 -10.15 -4.89
CA LEU A 128 -17.64 -10.49 -5.23
C LEU A 128 -17.71 -11.56 -6.31
N HIS A 129 -16.78 -11.51 -7.26
CA HIS A 129 -16.68 -12.37 -8.44
C HIS A 129 -15.20 -12.71 -8.68
N PRO A 130 -14.62 -13.66 -7.91
CA PRO A 130 -13.20 -13.98 -7.97
C PRO A 130 -12.67 -14.26 -9.37
N GLU A 131 -13.47 -14.92 -10.20
CA GLU A 131 -13.17 -15.29 -11.57
C GLU A 131 -13.14 -14.11 -12.56
N ASP A 132 -13.76 -12.99 -12.23
CA ASP A 132 -13.99 -11.88 -13.17
C ASP A 132 -13.17 -10.63 -12.87
N SER A 133 -12.11 -10.76 -12.07
CA SER A 133 -11.26 -9.63 -11.74
C SER A 133 -10.14 -9.40 -12.76
N ARG A 134 -9.77 -8.13 -12.90
CA ARG A 134 -8.54 -7.72 -13.57
C ARG A 134 -7.37 -7.97 -12.63
N MET A 135 -6.20 -8.25 -13.19
CA MET A 135 -4.99 -8.51 -12.43
C MET A 135 -3.87 -7.57 -12.84
N TYR A 136 -3.16 -7.00 -11.86
CA TYR A 136 -1.92 -6.29 -12.10
C TYR A 136 -0.74 -7.24 -12.15
N THR A 137 0.29 -6.83 -12.90
CA THR A 137 1.59 -7.49 -12.90
C THR A 137 2.75 -6.51 -12.80
N ARG A 138 3.87 -7.02 -12.30
CA ARG A 138 5.21 -6.46 -12.46
C ARG A 138 5.82 -6.93 -13.78
N VAL A 139 6.77 -6.16 -14.29
CA VAL A 139 7.59 -6.55 -15.44
C VAL A 139 8.94 -7.02 -14.89
N ILE A 140 9.23 -8.31 -15.07
CA ILE A 140 10.48 -8.96 -14.62
C ILE A 140 11.52 -8.93 -15.74
N HIS A 141 11.09 -9.17 -16.98
CA HIS A 141 11.89 -9.01 -18.18
C HIS A 141 11.11 -8.16 -19.17
N ASP A 142 11.75 -7.08 -19.65
CA ASP A 142 11.17 -6.14 -20.61
C ASP A 142 11.16 -6.71 -22.03
N GLY A 143 10.49 -6.01 -22.95
CA GLY A 143 10.41 -6.44 -24.35
C GLY A 143 9.18 -5.89 -25.07
N THR A 144 8.90 -6.42 -26.25
CA THR A 144 7.72 -6.01 -27.04
C THR A 144 6.63 -7.06 -26.95
N VAL A 145 5.40 -6.65 -26.62
CA VAL A 145 4.20 -7.51 -26.67
C VAL A 145 3.35 -7.14 -27.87
N ARG A 146 2.83 -8.14 -28.57
CA ARG A 146 1.93 -8.02 -29.73
C ARG A 146 0.67 -8.89 -29.55
N PRO A 147 -0.45 -8.49 -30.16
CA PRO A 147 -1.59 -9.40 -30.34
C PRO A 147 -1.15 -10.70 -31.00
N GLY A 148 -1.61 -11.83 -30.46
CA GLY A 148 -1.25 -13.18 -30.91
C GLY A 148 -0.10 -13.83 -30.13
N ASP A 149 0.66 -13.07 -29.32
CA ASP A 149 1.74 -13.62 -28.53
C ASP A 149 1.23 -14.70 -27.56
N ALA A 150 1.95 -15.82 -27.53
CA ALA A 150 1.65 -16.93 -26.64
C ALA A 150 1.93 -16.56 -25.19
N ILE A 151 1.05 -16.99 -24.29
CA ILE A 151 1.23 -16.89 -22.86
C ILE A 151 1.50 -18.30 -22.30
N ARG A 152 2.56 -18.40 -21.50
CA ARG A 152 2.93 -19.62 -20.76
C ARG A 152 3.06 -19.30 -19.29
N ILE A 153 2.41 -20.10 -18.45
CA ILE A 153 2.57 -20.04 -17.00
C ILE A 153 3.90 -20.72 -16.67
N LEU A 154 4.77 -20.01 -15.96
CA LEU A 154 6.06 -20.53 -15.53
C LEU A 154 5.94 -21.25 -14.19
N GLU A 155 6.93 -22.10 -13.90
CA GLU A 155 6.98 -22.79 -12.61
C GLU A 155 7.04 -21.79 -11.44
N PRO A 156 6.25 -22.04 -10.37
CA PRO A 156 6.28 -21.22 -9.17
C PRO A 156 7.69 -21.16 -8.55
N LEU A 157 8.08 -20.00 -8.04
CA LEU A 157 9.26 -19.90 -7.18
C LEU A 157 8.85 -20.10 -5.72
N GLU A 158 9.78 -20.58 -4.89
CA GLU A 158 9.55 -20.72 -3.44
C GLU A 158 9.28 -19.38 -2.75
N CYS A 159 9.82 -18.29 -3.27
CA CYS A 159 9.57 -16.92 -2.83
C CYS A 159 9.65 -15.99 -4.04
N THR A 160 8.69 -15.06 -4.15
CA THR A 160 8.74 -14.00 -5.16
C THR A 160 8.60 -12.64 -4.49
N ASP A 161 9.08 -11.61 -5.18
CA ASP A 161 8.96 -10.24 -4.69
C ASP A 161 7.48 -9.87 -4.52
N ALA A 162 6.58 -10.22 -5.46
CA ALA A 162 5.17 -9.87 -5.32
C ALA A 162 4.51 -10.46 -4.07
N ALA A 163 4.84 -11.69 -3.69
CA ALA A 163 4.30 -12.30 -2.47
C ALA A 163 4.75 -11.52 -1.22
N VAL A 164 6.04 -11.13 -1.16
CA VAL A 164 6.58 -10.27 -0.10
C VAL A 164 5.90 -8.90 -0.11
N HIS A 165 5.71 -8.30 -1.30
CA HIS A 165 5.09 -6.99 -1.42
C HIS A 165 3.61 -6.97 -1.06
N GLN A 166 2.86 -8.05 -1.27
CA GLN A 166 1.47 -8.13 -0.83
C GLN A 166 1.37 -8.00 0.70
N GLU A 167 2.28 -8.63 1.43
CA GLU A 167 2.36 -8.51 2.89
C GLU A 167 2.82 -7.10 3.30
N LEU A 168 3.85 -6.56 2.65
CA LEU A 168 4.36 -5.21 2.91
C LEU A 168 3.34 -4.11 2.57
N ASP A 169 2.52 -4.27 1.54
CA ASP A 169 1.46 -3.31 1.18
C ASP A 169 0.46 -3.16 2.33
N VAL A 170 0.13 -4.24 3.03
CA VAL A 170 -0.78 -4.18 4.17
C VAL A 170 -0.11 -3.46 5.35
N LEU A 171 1.17 -3.75 5.61
CA LEU A 171 1.95 -3.07 6.64
C LEU A 171 2.06 -1.57 6.35
N ASP A 172 2.53 -1.19 5.16
CA ASP A 172 2.66 0.20 4.70
C ASP A 172 1.35 0.94 4.88
N ALA A 173 0.22 0.28 4.57
CA ALA A 173 -1.10 0.87 4.67
C ALA A 173 -1.57 1.03 6.14
N VAL A 174 -1.16 0.15 7.07
CA VAL A 174 -1.43 0.31 8.52
C VAL A 174 -0.55 1.43 9.09
N GLU A 175 0.74 1.41 8.77
CA GLU A 175 1.69 2.43 9.19
C GLU A 175 1.23 3.82 8.71
N ARG A 176 0.97 3.98 7.40
CA ARG A 176 0.49 5.24 6.81
C ARG A 176 -0.74 5.79 7.52
N ASP A 177 -1.74 4.94 7.80
CA ASP A 177 -2.96 5.38 8.47
C ASP A 177 -2.71 5.77 9.95
N THR A 178 -1.70 5.14 10.59
CA THR A 178 -1.22 5.51 11.93
C THR A 178 -0.63 6.92 11.93
N TRP A 179 0.30 7.19 11.01
CA TRP A 179 0.93 8.50 10.85
C TRP A 179 -0.11 9.58 10.51
N LEU A 180 -1.06 9.27 9.63
CA LEU A 180 -2.16 10.18 9.30
C LEU A 180 -3.02 10.54 10.51
N ALA A 181 -3.35 9.57 11.37
CA ALA A 181 -4.08 9.85 12.60
C ALA A 181 -3.30 10.80 13.52
N MET A 182 -1.99 10.57 13.67
CA MET A 182 -1.12 11.42 14.47
C MET A 182 -0.99 12.84 13.90
N TRP A 183 -0.74 12.99 12.60
CA TRP A 183 -0.63 14.31 11.97
C TRP A 183 -1.93 15.10 12.05
N ARG A 184 -3.08 14.44 11.90
CA ARG A 184 -4.39 15.07 12.10
C ARG A 184 -4.62 15.48 13.55
N ALA A 185 -4.24 14.64 14.51
CA ALA A 185 -4.32 14.98 15.93
C ALA A 185 -3.44 16.20 16.27
N ALA A 186 -2.23 16.30 15.71
CA ALA A 186 -1.37 17.46 15.88
C ALA A 186 -1.95 18.72 15.23
N ALA A 187 -2.49 18.62 14.01
CA ALA A 187 -3.18 19.73 13.36
C ALA A 187 -4.39 20.21 14.19
N GLU A 188 -5.21 19.28 14.71
CA GLU A 188 -6.35 19.60 15.58
C GLU A 188 -5.92 20.21 16.92
N ALA A 189 -4.76 19.79 17.44
CA ALA A 189 -4.14 20.39 18.61
C ALA A 189 -3.67 21.83 18.36
N GLY A 190 -3.61 22.29 17.10
CA GLY A 190 -3.28 23.65 16.69
C GLY A 190 -1.83 23.87 16.28
N PHE A 191 -1.13 22.82 15.86
CA PHE A 191 0.19 22.93 15.21
C PHE A 191 0.03 23.17 13.70
N ASP A 192 0.94 23.92 13.07
CA ASP A 192 1.01 24.02 11.60
C ASP A 192 1.49 22.69 11.01
N VAL A 193 0.56 21.81 10.67
CA VAL A 193 0.83 20.51 10.05
C VAL A 193 0.04 20.42 8.74
N ARG A 194 0.77 20.49 7.63
CA ARG A 194 0.21 20.38 6.28
C ARG A 194 0.17 18.93 5.87
N VAL A 195 -1.02 18.36 5.83
CA VAL A 195 -1.23 16.95 5.46
C VAL A 195 -1.61 16.83 3.99
N LEU A 196 -0.89 15.99 3.26
CA LEU A 196 -1.18 15.61 1.89
C LEU A 196 -1.60 14.14 1.86
N VAL A 197 -2.76 13.85 1.27
CA VAL A 197 -3.20 12.48 0.96
C VAL A 197 -3.57 12.42 -0.50
N ALA A 198 -2.98 11.48 -1.24
CA ALA A 198 -3.26 11.26 -2.64
C ALA A 198 -3.10 9.76 -2.93
N GLY A 199 -4.25 9.09 -3.12
CA GLY A 199 -4.35 7.65 -3.31
C GLY A 199 -3.59 6.82 -2.27
N ASP A 200 -2.56 6.09 -2.70
CA ASP A 200 -1.74 5.27 -1.80
C ASP A 200 -0.69 6.08 -1.00
N MET A 201 -0.46 7.35 -1.36
CA MET A 201 0.50 8.24 -0.70
C MET A 201 -0.11 9.04 0.45
N ALA A 202 0.71 9.29 1.46
CA ALA A 202 0.42 10.26 2.50
C ALA A 202 1.70 10.97 2.94
N GLY A 203 1.61 12.25 3.22
CA GLY A 203 2.72 13.00 3.79
C GLY A 203 2.26 14.11 4.71
N ALA A 204 3.18 14.54 5.58
CA ALA A 204 3.02 15.76 6.34
C ALA A 204 4.28 16.61 6.28
N ALA A 205 4.10 17.91 6.41
CA ALA A 205 5.16 18.87 6.62
C ALA A 205 4.73 19.87 7.71
N SER A 206 5.64 20.16 8.63
CA SER A 206 5.43 21.10 9.72
C SER A 206 6.69 21.93 9.95
N PRO A 207 6.65 23.26 9.77
CA PRO A 207 7.78 24.12 10.13
C PRO A 207 7.98 24.25 11.65
N GLU A 208 6.95 23.93 12.45
CA GLU A 208 6.98 24.03 13.92
C GLU A 208 7.51 22.76 14.58
N LEU A 209 7.30 21.60 13.95
CA LEU A 209 7.64 20.29 14.50
C LEU A 209 8.79 19.67 13.68
N PRO A 210 10.05 19.77 14.16
CA PRO A 210 11.19 19.33 13.39
C PRO A 210 11.31 17.80 13.30
N GLY A 211 12.10 17.34 12.33
CA GLY A 211 12.44 15.94 12.17
C GLY A 211 11.43 15.13 11.36
N SER A 212 11.76 13.86 11.16
CA SER A 212 11.05 12.97 10.24
C SER A 212 9.68 12.49 10.74
N VAL A 213 9.28 12.84 11.96
CA VAL A 213 7.98 12.46 12.52
C VAL A 213 6.84 13.25 11.87
N PHE A 214 7.05 14.55 11.64
CA PHE A 214 6.05 15.47 11.07
C PHE A 214 6.43 16.03 9.70
N ASN A 215 7.57 15.59 9.16
CA ASN A 215 8.08 16.01 7.86
C ASN A 215 8.43 14.79 6.98
N ARG A 216 7.48 13.90 6.74
CA ARG A 216 7.72 12.63 6.05
C ARG A 216 6.63 12.31 5.05
N VAL A 217 7.01 11.57 4.01
CA VAL A 217 6.08 11.03 3.01
C VAL A 217 6.24 9.51 2.92
N PHE A 218 5.09 8.83 2.87
CA PHE A 218 4.90 7.42 2.55
C PHE A 218 4.32 7.25 1.14
N GLY A 219 4.51 6.07 0.55
CA GLY A 219 3.93 5.71 -0.74
C GLY A 219 4.88 5.80 -1.94
N MET A 220 6.15 6.19 -1.72
CA MET A 220 7.13 6.34 -2.81
C MET A 220 7.55 5.02 -3.45
N ARG A 221 7.37 3.89 -2.76
CA ARG A 221 7.55 2.55 -3.34
C ARG A 221 6.49 2.27 -4.41
N GLN A 222 5.25 2.57 -4.09
CA GLN A 222 4.11 2.30 -4.96
C GLN A 222 4.12 3.25 -6.15
N ILE A 223 4.36 4.55 -5.90
CA ILE A 223 4.15 5.59 -6.90
C ILE A 223 5.29 6.62 -6.88
N PRO A 224 6.49 6.23 -7.34
CA PRO A 224 7.67 7.11 -7.32
C PRO A 224 7.54 8.34 -8.23
N ILE A 225 6.65 8.29 -9.24
CA ILE A 225 6.46 9.36 -10.22
C ILE A 225 5.95 10.68 -9.59
N HIS A 226 5.28 10.63 -8.43
CA HIS A 226 4.79 11.82 -7.73
C HIS A 226 5.84 12.52 -6.86
N ARG A 227 7.11 12.11 -6.94
CA ARG A 227 8.20 12.76 -6.20
C ARG A 227 8.18 14.30 -6.27
N PRO A 228 7.99 14.95 -7.44
CA PRO A 228 7.99 16.42 -7.50
C PRO A 228 6.88 17.06 -6.66
N ARG A 229 5.70 16.40 -6.58
CA ARG A 229 4.57 16.84 -5.75
C ARG A 229 4.89 16.71 -4.26
N MET A 230 5.63 15.66 -3.88
CA MET A 230 6.06 15.43 -2.50
C MET A 230 7.16 16.41 -2.07
N GLU A 231 8.11 16.71 -2.95
CA GLU A 231 9.12 17.74 -2.71
C GLU A 231 8.49 19.14 -2.60
N ALA A 232 7.42 19.41 -3.35
CA ALA A 232 6.68 20.66 -3.25
C ALA A 232 6.06 20.86 -1.86
N LEU A 233 5.50 19.82 -1.23
CA LEU A 233 4.94 19.89 0.13
C LEU A 233 5.96 20.45 1.13
N PHE A 234 7.19 19.94 1.11
CA PHE A 234 8.26 20.39 2.01
C PHE A 234 8.78 21.78 1.64
N ARG A 235 8.94 22.06 0.35
CA ARG A 235 9.38 23.36 -0.15
C ARG A 235 8.41 24.47 0.24
N GLU A 236 7.11 24.23 0.09
CA GLU A 236 6.06 25.18 0.46
C GLU A 236 5.98 25.36 1.98
N ALA A 237 6.20 24.30 2.76
CA ALA A 237 6.29 24.37 4.21
C ALA A 237 7.57 25.01 4.73
N GLY A 238 8.61 25.13 3.90
CA GLY A 238 9.90 25.67 4.29
C GLY A 238 10.67 24.76 5.26
N THR A 239 10.54 23.44 5.09
CA THR A 239 11.12 22.43 6.00
C THR A 239 11.94 21.39 5.25
N VAL A 240 12.80 20.66 5.98
CA VAL A 240 13.48 19.46 5.48
C VAL A 240 12.49 18.31 5.50
N GLY A 241 12.41 17.55 4.41
CA GLY A 241 11.51 16.40 4.27
C GLY A 241 12.23 15.08 4.11
N TRP A 242 11.58 14.00 4.54
CA TRP A 242 12.04 12.62 4.40
C TRP A 242 11.12 11.84 3.44
N LEU A 243 11.71 11.29 2.37
CA LEU A 243 11.01 10.45 1.40
C LEU A 243 11.32 8.97 1.69
N VAL A 244 10.31 8.19 2.04
CA VAL A 244 10.46 6.76 2.33
C VAL A 244 10.12 5.95 1.07
N ALA A 245 11.16 5.45 0.40
CA ALA A 245 11.07 4.45 -0.67
C ALA A 245 11.53 3.12 -0.07
N GLY A 246 10.73 2.06 -0.20
CA GLY A 246 10.91 0.78 0.51
C GLY A 246 12.17 -0.02 0.14
N LEU A 247 12.13 -1.35 0.29
CA LEU A 247 13.31 -2.22 0.17
C LEU A 247 13.94 -2.28 -1.23
N ASP A 248 13.18 -1.99 -2.28
CA ASP A 248 13.69 -1.90 -3.64
C ASP A 248 14.53 -0.62 -3.74
N ASP A 249 15.86 -0.78 -3.83
CA ASP A 249 16.84 0.31 -3.81
C ASP A 249 16.41 1.39 -4.81
N PRO A 250 15.97 2.56 -4.33
CA PRO A 250 15.54 3.60 -5.24
C PRO A 250 16.78 4.24 -5.87
N ASP A 251 16.76 4.45 -7.19
CA ASP A 251 17.83 5.12 -7.97
C ASP A 251 17.93 6.64 -7.66
N PHE A 252 17.81 7.06 -6.39
CA PHE A 252 17.88 8.46 -5.99
C PHE A 252 19.26 8.80 -5.45
N ALA A 253 19.95 9.73 -6.13
CA ALA A 253 21.20 10.28 -5.63
C ALA A 253 21.03 10.86 -4.21
N GLY A 254 21.82 10.37 -3.26
CA GLY A 254 21.80 10.80 -1.86
C GLY A 254 20.82 10.05 -0.95
N SER A 255 20.22 8.94 -1.40
CA SER A 255 19.50 8.02 -0.52
C SER A 255 20.44 7.45 0.55
N VAL A 256 19.92 7.29 1.77
CA VAL A 256 20.63 6.66 2.88
C VAL A 256 19.76 5.47 3.33
N PRO A 257 20.30 4.24 3.37
CA PRO A 257 19.57 3.09 3.89
C PRO A 257 19.17 3.32 5.35
N GLU A 258 17.88 3.19 5.65
CA GLU A 258 17.37 3.11 7.03
C GLU A 258 17.32 1.63 7.42
N TRP A 259 17.93 1.27 8.54
CA TRP A 259 17.95 -0.12 9.00
C TRP A 259 16.52 -0.53 9.41
N PRO A 260 16.04 -1.72 9.01
CA PRO A 260 14.71 -2.17 9.40
C PRO A 260 14.63 -2.31 10.92
N VAL A 261 13.75 -1.52 11.53
CA VAL A 261 13.45 -1.60 12.97
C VAL A 261 12.53 -2.79 13.24
N GLY A 262 13.09 -3.98 13.40
CA GLY A 262 12.44 -5.14 14.05
C GLY A 262 11.02 -5.49 13.58
N VAL A 263 10.65 -5.17 12.33
CA VAL A 263 9.28 -5.36 11.86
C VAL A 263 9.05 -6.82 11.52
N HIS A 264 8.06 -7.44 12.16
CA HIS A 264 7.64 -8.80 11.87
C HIS A 264 6.28 -8.77 11.18
N VAL A 265 6.26 -9.21 9.92
CA VAL A 265 5.02 -9.40 9.15
C VAL A 265 4.82 -10.89 8.92
N GLY A 266 3.60 -11.37 9.12
CA GLY A 266 3.21 -12.75 8.83
C GLY A 266 1.82 -13.08 9.34
N PRO A 267 1.26 -14.23 8.94
CA PRO A 267 0.00 -14.76 9.50
C PRO A 267 0.06 -14.79 11.02
N VAL A 268 -1.06 -14.49 11.68
CA VAL A 268 -1.16 -14.45 13.15
C VAL A 268 -0.61 -15.74 13.76
N GLU A 269 -0.89 -16.88 13.15
CA GLU A 269 -0.43 -18.20 13.59
C GLU A 269 1.11 -18.32 13.57
N ARG A 270 1.78 -17.76 12.55
CA ARG A 270 3.27 -17.78 12.45
C ARG A 270 3.91 -16.81 13.43
N VAL A 271 3.29 -15.64 13.64
CA VAL A 271 3.74 -14.67 14.65
C VAL A 271 3.55 -15.25 16.05
N LEU A 272 2.42 -15.89 16.32
CA LEU A 272 2.11 -16.53 17.61
C LEU A 272 3.02 -17.73 17.90
N THR A 273 3.42 -18.54 16.92
CA THR A 273 4.38 -19.65 17.17
C THR A 273 5.75 -19.17 17.64
N ARG A 274 6.17 -17.94 17.31
CA ARG A 274 7.37 -17.31 17.88
C ARG A 274 7.11 -16.65 19.23
N ILE A 275 5.86 -16.32 19.53
CA ILE A 275 5.44 -15.94 20.88
C ILE A 275 5.55 -17.14 21.82
N ASP A 276 5.44 -18.39 21.38
CA ASP A 276 5.67 -19.53 22.28
C ASP A 276 7.12 -19.54 22.85
N ASP A 277 8.11 -19.05 22.08
CA ASP A 277 9.47 -18.81 22.58
C ASP A 277 9.54 -17.65 23.59
N VAL A 278 8.65 -16.66 23.46
CA VAL A 278 8.49 -15.53 24.42
C VAL A 278 7.64 -15.94 25.62
N ALA A 279 6.70 -16.87 25.48
CA ALA A 279 5.87 -17.43 26.54
C ALA A 279 6.66 -18.45 27.38
N ALA A 280 7.73 -19.02 26.81
CA ALA A 280 8.78 -19.71 27.54
C ALA A 280 9.69 -18.75 28.34
N SER A 281 9.63 -17.44 28.09
CA SER A 281 10.21 -16.44 28.98
C SER A 281 9.40 -16.41 30.27
N PRO A 282 10.04 -16.54 31.46
CA PRO A 282 9.31 -16.59 32.72
C PRO A 282 8.40 -15.37 32.83
N SER A 283 7.11 -15.61 33.09
CA SER A 283 6.15 -14.56 33.41
C SER A 283 6.79 -13.62 34.42
N VAL A 284 7.02 -12.37 34.03
CA VAL A 284 7.66 -11.39 34.91
C VAL A 284 6.69 -11.15 36.07
N ILE A 285 7.01 -11.72 37.24
CA ILE A 285 6.20 -11.57 38.44
C ILE A 285 6.06 -10.07 38.74
N GLY A 286 4.83 -9.61 38.94
CA GLY A 286 4.53 -8.20 39.23
C GLY A 286 4.32 -7.32 37.99
N LEU A 287 4.44 -7.86 36.76
CA LEU A 287 4.12 -7.13 35.54
C LEU A 287 2.61 -7.10 35.27
N GLU A 288 2.05 -5.90 35.19
CA GLU A 288 0.66 -5.64 34.80
C GLU A 288 0.63 -4.76 33.55
N ILE A 289 -0.09 -5.19 32.52
CA ILE A 289 -0.34 -4.39 31.31
C ILE A 289 -1.81 -3.98 31.32
N ARG A 290 -2.06 -2.68 31.25
CA ARG A 290 -3.42 -2.14 31.25
C ARG A 290 -3.65 -1.27 30.02
N HIS A 291 -4.83 -1.41 29.43
CA HIS A 291 -5.29 -0.53 28.36
C HIS A 291 -5.63 0.85 28.93
N VAL A 292 -5.21 1.91 28.26
CA VAL A 292 -5.53 3.30 28.61
C VAL A 292 -6.95 3.60 28.17
N ASP A 293 -7.80 4.03 29.11
CA ASP A 293 -9.12 4.55 28.78
C ASP A 293 -8.99 5.97 28.19
N PRO A 294 -9.40 6.21 26.93
CA PRO A 294 -9.34 7.54 26.31
C PRO A 294 -10.14 8.63 27.07
N ALA A 295 -11.10 8.23 27.90
CA ALA A 295 -11.87 9.15 28.75
C ALA A 295 -11.14 9.52 30.06
N ASN A 296 -10.13 8.74 30.47
CA ASN A 296 -9.38 8.98 31.70
C ASN A 296 -8.14 9.86 31.44
N ALA A 297 -8.30 11.17 31.62
CA ALA A 297 -7.22 12.15 31.41
C ALA A 297 -5.94 11.85 32.22
N ARG A 298 -6.06 11.23 33.41
CA ARG A 298 -4.89 10.89 34.23
C ARG A 298 -4.05 9.81 33.55
N ASP A 299 -4.68 8.78 33.01
CA ASP A 299 -4.00 7.69 32.32
C ASP A 299 -3.41 8.15 30.99
N VAL A 300 -4.16 8.94 30.23
CA VAL A 300 -3.71 9.52 28.96
C VAL A 300 -2.46 10.39 29.16
N ASN A 301 -2.46 11.26 30.18
CA ASN A 301 -1.30 12.08 30.50
C ASN A 301 -0.12 11.24 31.00
N ARG A 302 -0.40 10.23 31.84
CA ARG A 302 0.63 9.31 32.35
C ARG A 302 1.31 8.54 31.22
N TRP A 303 0.53 8.04 30.25
CA TRP A 303 1.06 7.39 29.07
C TRP A 303 1.98 8.32 28.28
N ALA A 304 1.56 9.57 28.04
CA ALA A 304 2.38 10.55 27.30
C ALA A 304 3.70 10.85 28.01
N ASP A 305 3.69 11.00 29.33
CA ASP A 305 4.91 11.24 30.10
C ASP A 305 5.87 10.04 30.06
N LEU A 306 5.36 8.82 30.17
CA LEU A 306 6.15 7.60 30.05
C LEU A 306 6.75 7.46 28.65
N PHE A 307 5.96 7.76 27.61
CA PHE A 307 6.41 7.71 26.22
C PHE A 307 7.52 8.74 25.95
N VAL A 308 7.28 10.01 26.28
CA VAL A 308 8.27 11.10 26.11
C VAL A 308 9.56 10.79 26.87
N THR A 309 9.45 10.29 28.10
CA THR A 309 10.62 9.97 28.92
C THR A 309 11.35 8.73 28.38
N GLY A 310 10.63 7.67 28.05
CA GLY A 310 11.18 6.39 27.59
C GLY A 310 11.92 6.51 26.26
N PHE A 311 11.45 7.38 25.37
CA PHE A 311 12.10 7.67 24.09
C PHE A 311 13.05 8.88 24.13
N ALA A 312 13.29 9.47 25.32
CA ALA A 312 14.12 10.66 25.50
C ALA A 312 13.77 11.80 24.52
N ILE A 313 12.47 12.04 24.32
CA ILE A 313 11.98 13.05 23.38
C ILE A 313 12.27 14.44 23.97
N GLU A 314 13.02 15.26 23.23
CA GLU A 314 13.39 16.61 23.63
C GLU A 314 12.30 17.66 23.28
N GLU A 315 12.40 18.84 23.88
CA GLU A 315 11.57 19.99 23.50
C GLU A 315 11.99 20.53 22.11
N PRO A 316 11.04 21.08 21.31
CA PRO A 316 9.63 21.30 21.60
C PRO A 316 8.72 20.08 21.35
N MET A 317 9.28 18.96 20.89
CA MET A 317 8.52 17.77 20.50
C MET A 317 7.83 17.11 21.70
N ALA A 318 8.47 17.11 22.86
CA ALA A 318 7.89 16.63 24.11
C ALA A 318 6.60 17.37 24.49
N ALA A 319 6.60 18.71 24.44
CA ALA A 319 5.39 19.50 24.63
C ALA A 319 4.32 19.21 23.57
N ALA A 320 4.73 19.00 22.31
CA ALA A 320 3.81 18.64 21.24
C ALA A 320 3.08 17.32 21.52
N TRP A 321 3.81 16.26 21.87
CA TRP A 321 3.24 14.96 22.25
C TRP A 321 2.19 15.09 23.35
N ARG A 322 2.49 15.82 24.43
CA ARG A 322 1.54 16.02 25.53
C ARG A 322 0.27 16.76 25.08
N ARG A 323 0.37 17.64 24.09
CA ARG A 323 -0.75 18.45 23.61
C ARG A 323 -1.67 17.70 22.64
N PHE A 324 -1.12 16.89 21.72
CA PHE A 324 -1.94 16.16 20.75
C PHE A 324 -2.36 14.75 21.23
N ASN A 325 -1.66 14.15 22.20
CA ASN A 325 -1.97 12.80 22.67
C ASN A 325 -3.43 12.61 23.13
N PRO A 326 -4.07 13.57 23.85
CA PRO A 326 -5.48 13.47 24.24
C PRO A 326 -6.46 13.42 23.07
N ILE A 327 -6.05 13.89 21.89
CA ILE A 327 -6.82 13.80 20.64
C ILE A 327 -6.53 12.45 19.99
N LEU A 328 -5.24 12.09 19.86
CA LEU A 328 -4.80 10.87 19.20
C LEU A 328 -5.39 9.60 19.83
N VAL A 329 -5.39 9.50 21.16
CA VAL A 329 -5.91 8.33 21.92
C VAL A 329 -7.41 8.07 21.68
N ARG A 330 -8.15 9.05 21.15
CA ARG A 330 -9.58 8.89 20.79
C ARG A 330 -9.77 8.28 19.40
N THR A 331 -8.70 8.13 18.64
CA THR A 331 -8.73 7.44 17.35
C THR A 331 -9.07 5.98 17.58
N ARG A 332 -10.21 5.51 17.07
CA ARG A 332 -10.72 4.15 17.29
C ARG A 332 -9.70 3.03 17.01
N SER A 333 -8.81 3.26 16.06
CA SER A 333 -7.79 2.30 15.63
C SER A 333 -6.51 2.35 16.46
N TYR A 334 -6.33 3.35 17.34
CA TYR A 334 -5.12 3.57 18.11
C TYR A 334 -5.36 3.24 19.58
N HIS A 335 -4.64 2.23 20.07
CA HIS A 335 -4.79 1.69 21.42
C HIS A 335 -3.52 1.97 22.20
N GLN A 336 -3.66 2.43 23.44
CA GLN A 336 -2.52 2.74 24.30
C GLN A 336 -2.48 1.80 25.50
N TYR A 337 -1.27 1.41 25.88
CA TYR A 337 -1.03 0.50 27.00
C TYR A 337 0.02 1.08 27.93
N ILE A 338 -0.21 0.89 29.23
CA ILE A 338 0.77 1.16 30.28
C ILE A 338 1.20 -0.17 30.90
N GLY A 339 2.51 -0.39 30.93
CA GLY A 339 3.13 -1.50 31.63
C GLY A 339 3.60 -1.06 33.01
N SER A 340 3.22 -1.82 34.03
CA SER A 340 3.53 -1.55 35.43
C SER A 340 4.27 -2.74 36.03
N LEU A 341 5.34 -2.49 36.79
CA LEU A 341 6.06 -3.54 37.52
C LEU A 341 5.97 -3.24 39.00
N ASP A 342 5.47 -4.19 39.79
CA ASP A 342 5.25 -4.06 41.23
C ASP A 342 4.46 -2.79 41.61
N GLY A 343 3.41 -2.52 40.83
CA GLY A 343 2.53 -1.36 41.01
C GLY A 343 3.11 -0.01 40.55
N ARG A 344 4.26 0.00 39.87
CA ARG A 344 4.87 1.21 39.30
C ARG A 344 4.75 1.21 37.78
N ASP A 345 4.07 2.20 37.21
CA ASP A 345 4.05 2.40 35.76
C ASP A 345 5.47 2.72 35.25
N ILE A 346 6.03 1.84 34.42
CA ILE A 346 7.42 1.91 33.91
C ILE A 346 7.52 1.89 32.39
N ALA A 347 6.44 1.55 31.68
CA ALA A 347 6.45 1.42 30.23
C ALA A 347 5.17 1.99 29.62
N ALA A 348 5.32 2.52 28.39
CA ALA A 348 4.22 2.91 27.53
C ALA A 348 4.43 2.26 26.16
N SER A 349 3.33 1.79 25.58
CA SER A 349 3.29 1.27 24.21
C SER A 349 1.98 1.68 23.56
N ALA A 350 1.98 1.76 22.23
CA ALA A 350 0.77 1.93 21.45
C ALA A 350 0.65 0.80 20.43
N LEU A 351 -0.58 0.53 20.01
CA LEU A 351 -0.89 -0.40 18.94
C LEU A 351 -1.89 0.30 18.02
N PHE A 352 -1.53 0.50 16.76
CA PHE A 352 -2.50 0.86 15.75
C PHE A 352 -3.04 -0.39 15.07
N THR A 353 -4.34 -0.42 14.78
CA THR A 353 -5.01 -1.56 14.19
C THR A 353 -5.81 -1.15 12.96
N ARG A 354 -5.63 -1.91 11.87
CA ARG A 354 -6.42 -1.77 10.65
C ARG A 354 -6.84 -3.14 10.16
N ARG A 355 -8.17 -3.35 10.07
CA ARG A 355 -8.76 -4.65 9.73
C ARG A 355 -8.26 -5.76 10.68
N ARG A 356 -7.40 -6.66 10.21
CA ARG A 356 -6.82 -7.78 10.98
C ARG A 356 -5.30 -7.63 11.21
N VAL A 357 -4.74 -6.45 10.95
CA VAL A 357 -3.31 -6.18 11.11
C VAL A 357 -3.10 -5.11 12.19
N GLY A 358 -2.11 -5.35 13.04
CA GLY A 358 -1.63 -4.44 14.06
C GLY A 358 -0.24 -3.92 13.71
N TRP A 359 0.04 -2.67 14.06
CA TRP A 359 1.34 -2.03 13.99
C TRP A 359 1.66 -1.46 15.37
N LEU A 360 2.77 -1.90 15.95
CA LEU A 360 3.17 -1.60 17.32
C LEU A 360 4.33 -0.60 17.34
#